data_AF-A0ABD5VKP8-F1
#
_entry.id   AF-A0ABD5VKP8-F1
#
_cell.length_a   1.000
_cell.length_b   1.000
_cell.length_c   1.000
_cell.angle_alpha   90.00
_cell.angle_beta   90.00
_cell.angle_gamma   90.00
#
_symmetry.space_group_name_H-M   'P 1'
#
loop_
_entity.id
_entity.type
_entity.pdbx_description
1 polymer ?
#
loop_
_entity_poly.entity_id
_entity_poly.type
_entity_poly.pdbx_seq_one_letter_code
_entity_poly.pdbx_strand_id
1 'polypeptide(L)' 'MTGKRSDPEHYVAENKETLVRILKHGDDEFVRALALAAIIRYGNDPLISDVKNELKRAEEER' A
#
# COMPACT_ATOMS: atom_id res chain seq x y z
N MET A 1 -6.76 12.68 -28.17
CA MET A 1 -7.10 11.64 -27.18
C MET A 1 -6.59 12.11 -25.83
N THR A 2 -7.45 12.60 -24.96
CA THR A 2 -7.07 13.15 -23.65
C THR A 2 -6.71 12.00 -22.72
N GLY A 3 -5.44 11.89 -22.33
CA GLY A 3 -4.97 10.89 -21.38
C GLY A 3 -5.82 10.93 -20.12
N LYS A 4 -6.51 9.82 -19.83
CA LYS A 4 -7.28 9.62 -18.60
C LYS A 4 -6.28 9.84 -17.47
N ARG A 5 -6.35 10.98 -16.77
CA ARG A 5 -5.58 11.20 -15.54
C ARG A 5 -5.96 10.04 -14.63
N SER A 6 -5.07 9.08 -14.48
CA SER A 6 -5.23 7.95 -13.57
C SER A 6 -5.37 8.54 -12.18
N ASP A 7 -6.59 8.51 -11.67
CA ASP A 7 -6.96 8.94 -10.33
C ASP A 7 -6.22 8.04 -9.32
N PRO A 8 -5.21 8.55 -8.58
CA PRO A 8 -4.40 7.75 -7.68
C PRO A 8 -5.22 7.04 -6.60
N GLU A 9 -6.27 7.69 -6.10
CA GLU A 9 -7.23 7.15 -5.15
C GLU A 9 -7.97 5.94 -5.75
N HIS A 10 -8.43 6.08 -7.00
CA HIS A 10 -9.06 4.97 -7.72
C HIS A 10 -8.09 3.81 -7.95
N TYR A 11 -6.85 4.11 -8.35
CA TYR A 11 -5.82 3.09 -8.54
C TYR A 11 -5.54 2.30 -7.25
N VAL A 12 -5.38 3.00 -6.11
CA VAL A 12 -5.12 2.33 -4.83
C VAL A 12 -6.33 1.52 -4.35
N ALA A 13 -7.55 2.01 -4.58
CA ALA A 13 -8.76 1.27 -4.27
C ALA A 13 -8.87 -0.03 -5.09
N GLU A 14 -8.64 0.02 -6.40
CA GLU A 14 -8.69 -1.15 -7.29
C GLU A 14 -7.56 -2.14 -7.04
N ASN A 15 -6.39 -1.66 -6.62
CA ASN A 15 -5.18 -2.48 -6.47
C ASN A 15 -4.85 -2.77 -5.00
N LYS A 16 -5.80 -2.59 -4.07
CA LYS A 16 -5.59 -2.75 -2.63
C LYS A 16 -4.89 -4.07 -2.28
N GLU A 17 -5.43 -5.19 -2.76
CA GLU A 17 -4.90 -6.53 -2.43
C GLU A 17 -3.48 -6.72 -2.95
N THR A 18 -3.19 -6.22 -4.16
CA THR A 18 -1.85 -6.28 -4.76
C THR A 18 -0.85 -5.46 -3.97
N LEU A 19 -1.21 -4.23 -3.57
CA LEU A 19 -0.34 -3.37 -2.77
C LEU A 19 -0.04 -3.99 -1.40
N VAL A 20 -1.06 -4.57 -0.74
CA VAL A 20 -0.87 -5.32 0.51
C VAL A 20 0.02 -6.54 0.30
N ARG A 21 -0.16 -7.30 -0.79
CA ARG A 21 0.67 -8.45 -1.10
C ARG A 21 2.14 -8.06 -1.32
N ILE A 22 2.39 -6.94 -1.99
CA ILE A 22 3.74 -6.37 -2.16
C ILE A 22 4.35 -6.06 -0.80
N LEU A 23 3.60 -5.47 0.13
CA LEU A 23 4.12 -5.18 1.47
C LEU A 23 4.51 -6.43 2.25
N LYS A 24 3.71 -7.50 2.16
CA LYS A 24 3.91 -8.75 2.90
C LYS A 24 4.99 -9.66 2.32
N HIS A 25 5.11 -9.69 1.00
CA HIS A 25 5.88 -10.72 0.30
C HIS A 25 6.88 -10.16 -0.71
N GLY A 26 6.93 -8.84 -0.90
CA GLY A 26 7.92 -8.20 -1.76
C GLY A 26 9.32 -8.35 -1.19
N ASP A 27 10.26 -8.75 -2.04
CA ASP A 27 11.69 -8.84 -1.75
C ASP A 27 12.44 -7.53 -2.03
N ASP A 28 11.90 -6.68 -2.90
CA ASP A 28 12.43 -5.35 -3.22
C ASP A 28 11.96 -4.28 -2.21
N GLU A 29 12.92 -3.64 -1.56
CA GLU A 29 12.69 -2.58 -0.57
C GLU A 29 12.07 -1.32 -1.17
N PHE A 30 12.51 -0.92 -2.37
CA PHE A 30 12.00 0.27 -3.05
C PHE A 30 10.53 0.07 -3.45
N VAL A 31 10.19 -1.09 -4.01
CA VAL A 31 8.82 -1.43 -4.41
C VAL A 31 7.90 -1.50 -3.19
N ARG A 32 8.37 -2.08 -2.07
CA ARG A 32 7.64 -2.06 -0.80
C ARG A 32 7.42 -0.65 -0.27
N ALA A 33 8.44 0.20 -0.28
CA ALA A 33 8.33 1.59 0.17
C ALA A 33 7.35 2.39 -0.70
N LEU A 34 7.35 2.14 -2.01
CA LEU A 34 6.41 2.77 -2.95
C LEU A 34 4.97 2.34 -2.67
N ALA A 35 4.72 1.04 -2.49
CA ALA A 35 3.39 0.52 -2.18
C ALA A 35 2.87 1.08 -0.85
N LEU A 36 3.75 1.19 0.15
CA LEU A 36 3.44 1.78 1.44
C LEU A 36 3.05 3.26 1.28
N ALA A 37 3.84 4.04 0.55
CA ALA A 37 3.57 5.45 0.32
C ALA A 37 2.26 5.68 -0.43
N ALA A 38 1.93 4.83 -1.40
CA ALA A 38 0.66 4.86 -2.13
C ALA A 38 -0.53 4.61 -1.19
N ILE A 39 -0.44 3.59 -0.33
CA ILE A 39 -1.47 3.28 0.66
C ILE A 39 -1.67 4.42 1.66
N ILE A 40 -0.59 5.02 2.17
CA ILE A 40 -0.69 6.12 3.14
C ILE A 40 -1.33 7.37 2.52
N ARG A 41 -0.98 7.68 1.27
CA ARG A 41 -1.41 8.91 0.61
C ARG A 41 -2.81 8.83 0.01
N TYR A 42 -3.21 7.65 -0.49
CA TYR A 42 -4.41 7.48 -1.31
C TYR A 42 -5.28 6.30 -0.87
N GLY A 43 -4.87 5.54 0.14
CA GLY A 43 -5.64 4.43 0.68
C GLY A 43 -6.71 4.88 1.68
N ASN A 44 -7.72 4.03 1.86
CA ASN A 44 -8.80 4.26 2.83
C ASN A 44 -8.39 3.87 4.26
N ASP A 45 -9.07 4.40 5.26
CA ASP A 45 -8.79 4.15 6.69
C ASP A 45 -8.59 2.68 7.08
N PRO A 46 -9.41 1.71 6.61
CA PRO A 46 -9.20 0.30 6.95
C PRO A 46 -7.84 -0.22 6.45
N LEU A 47 -7.44 0.18 5.24
CA LEU A 47 -6.19 -0.26 4.64
C LEU A 47 -4.97 0.33 5.38
N ILE A 48 -5.06 1.58 5.81
CA ILE A 48 -4.03 2.23 6.63
C ILE A 48 -3.90 1.53 7.99
N SER A 49 -5.03 1.17 8.61
CA SER A 49 -5.05 0.44 9.88
C SER A 49 -4.41 -0.94 9.77
N ASP A 50 -4.69 -1.68 8.69
CA ASP A 50 -4.10 -3.00 8.44
C ASP A 50 -2.58 -2.91 8.37
N VAL A 51 -2.05 -1.94 7.63
CA VAL A 51 -0.60 -1.70 7.50
C VAL A 51 0.03 -1.30 8.84
N LYS A 52 -0.62 -0.45 9.63
CA LYS A 52 -0.13 -0.08 10.97
C LYS A 52 -0.05 -1.28 11.91
N ASN A 53 -1.05 -2.16 11.87
CA ASN A 53 -1.08 -3.37 12.68
C ASN A 53 0.03 -4.34 12.28
N GLU A 54 0.33 -4.46 10.99
CA GLU A 54 1.45 -5.29 10.52
C GLU A 54 2.81 -4.71 10.95
N LEU A 55 3.00 -3.39 10.88
CA LEU A 55 4.23 -2.75 11.34
C LEU A 55 4.46 -3.00 12.84
N LYS A 56 3.41 -2.85 13.64
CA LYS A 56 3.45 -3.10 15.09
C LYS A 56 3.84 -4.54 15.41
N ARG A 57 3.30 -5.52 14.67
CA ARG A 57 3.69 -6.94 14.83
C ARG A 57 5.16 -7.17 14.47
N ALA A 58 5.64 -6.58 13.38
CA ALA A 58 7.03 -6.71 12.97
C ALA A 58 8.03 -6.08 13.98
N GLU A 59 7.62 -5.04 14.70
CA GLU A 59 8.40 -4.46 15.80
C GLU A 59 8.41 -5.36 17.05
N GLU A 60 7.29 -6.03 17.35
CA GLU A 60 7.14 -6.92 18.51
C GLU A 60 7.84 -8.29 18.33
N GLU A 61 8.01 -8.76 17.09
CA GLU A 61 8.69 -10.02 16.75
C GLU A 61 10.22 -9.89 16.66
N ARG A 62 10.78 -8.74 17.05
CA ARG A 62 12.21 -8.40 16.95
C ARG A 62 12.89 -8.40 18.31
#